data_AF-A0A1G7NRN1-F1
#
_entry.id   AF-A0A1G7NRN1-F1
#
_cell.length_a   1.000
_cell.length_b   1.000
_cell.length_c   1.000
_cell.angle_alpha   90.00
_cell.angle_beta   90.00
_cell.angle_gamma   90.00
#
_symmetry.space_group_name_H-M   'P 1'
#
loop_
_entity.id
_entity.type
_entity.pdbx_description
1 polymer ?
#
loop_
_entity_poly.entity_id
_entity_poly.type
_entity_poly.pdbx_seq_one_letter_code
_entity_poly.pdbx_strand_id
1 'polypeptide(L)' 'MGHLDPRVVIPLVPSAELQRPATRLNPVVDIDGEQYVMLTQSMGVVSVKLLKQGVGSLADRYDEIVAAMDLLLQRF' A
#
# COMPACT_ATOMS: atom_id res chain seq x y z
N MET A 1 0.03 28.55 1.73
CA MET A 1 0.62 27.18 1.74
C MET A 1 -0.27 26.32 0.86
N GLY A 2 0.16 26.09 -0.39
CA GLY A 2 -0.68 25.56 -1.46
C GLY A 2 -1.10 24.11 -1.23
N HIS A 3 -2.35 23.81 -1.61
CA HIS A 3 -2.92 22.47 -1.59
C HIS A 3 -2.02 21.52 -2.39
N LEU A 4 -1.36 20.58 -1.72
CA LEU A 4 -0.61 19.52 -2.40
C LEU A 4 -1.60 18.60 -3.10
N ASP A 5 -1.78 18.82 -4.40
CA ASP A 5 -2.55 18.00 -5.33
C ASP A 5 -2.06 16.55 -5.51
N PRO A 6 -0.77 16.20 -5.32
CA PRO A 6 -0.33 14.81 -5.37
C PRO A 6 -0.38 14.09 -4.02
N ARG A 7 -0.52 12.76 -4.07
CA ARG A 7 -0.39 11.83 -2.93
C ARG A 7 0.55 10.69 -3.29
N VAL A 8 1.41 10.31 -2.35
CA VAL A 8 2.13 9.04 -2.42
C VAL A 8 1.16 7.93 -2.06
N VAL A 9 1.13 6.87 -2.84
CA VAL A 9 0.28 5.70 -2.63
C VAL A 9 1.07 4.43 -2.84
N ILE A 10 0.60 3.34 -2.24
CA ILE A 10 1.06 1.98 -2.50
C ILE A 10 -0.14 1.21 -3.05
N PRO A 11 -0.04 0.58 -4.23
CA PRO A 11 -1.17 -0.16 -4.79
C PRO A 11 -1.44 -1.45 -4.02
N LEU A 12 -2.72 -1.77 -3.88
CA LEU A 12 -3.22 -3.05 -3.37
C LEU A 12 -3.68 -3.89 -4.57
N VAL A 13 -3.24 -5.13 -4.65
CA VAL A 13 -3.58 -6.07 -5.73
C VAL A 13 -4.19 -7.33 -5.13
N PRO A 14 -5.27 -7.90 -5.68
CA PRO A 14 -5.85 -9.14 -5.15
C PRO A 14 -4.80 -10.24 -4.98
N SER A 15 -4.79 -10.92 -3.84
CA SER A 15 -3.77 -11.95 -3.56
C SER A 15 -3.84 -13.10 -4.56
N ALA A 16 -5.04 -13.41 -5.08
CA ALA A 16 -5.28 -14.43 -6.09
C ALA A 16 -4.56 -14.17 -7.43
N GLU A 17 -4.19 -12.91 -7.72
CA GLU A 17 -3.46 -12.54 -8.94
C GLU A 17 -1.94 -12.73 -8.82
N LEU A 18 -1.43 -12.99 -7.61
CA LEU A 18 0.00 -13.06 -7.33
C LEU A 18 0.43 -14.48 -6.97
N GLN A 19 1.46 -14.98 -7.66
CA GLN A 19 1.95 -16.34 -7.42
C GLN A 19 2.78 -16.45 -6.13
N ARG A 20 3.68 -15.48 -5.87
CA ARG A 20 4.62 -15.50 -4.73
C ARG A 20 5.00 -14.08 -4.30
N PRO A 21 4.18 -13.40 -3.47
CA PRO A 21 4.54 -12.08 -2.95
C PRO A 21 5.71 -12.19 -1.96
N ALA A 22 6.61 -11.20 -1.97
CA ALA A 22 7.71 -11.11 -1.01
C ALA A 22 7.18 -10.72 0.37
N THR A 23 6.89 -11.68 1.23
CA THR A 23 6.07 -11.53 2.45
C THR A 23 6.40 -10.32 3.35
N ARG A 24 7.68 -10.01 3.58
CA ARG A 24 8.07 -8.84 4.41
C ARG A 24 8.01 -7.51 3.67
N LEU A 25 8.20 -7.54 2.36
CA LEU A 25 8.11 -6.35 1.51
C LEU A 25 6.66 -6.05 1.15
N ASN A 26 5.83 -7.08 1.02
CA ASN A 26 4.47 -6.99 0.50
C ASN A 26 3.46 -7.58 1.48
N PRO A 27 3.13 -6.84 2.56
CA PRO A 27 2.05 -7.15 3.49
C PRO A 27 0.76 -7.61 2.80
N VAL A 28 0.09 -8.60 3.40
CA VAL A 28 -1.25 -9.05 2.98
C VAL A 28 -2.29 -8.43 3.88
N VAL A 29 -3.15 -7.58 3.36
CA VAL A 29 -4.25 -6.93 4.08
C VAL A 29 -5.58 -7.59 3.74
N ASP A 30 -6.52 -7.54 4.68
CA ASP A 30 -7.91 -7.94 4.46
C ASP A 30 -8.76 -6.68 4.32
N ILE A 31 -9.58 -6.63 3.28
CA ILE A 31 -10.56 -5.57 3.04
C ILE A 31 -11.87 -6.27 2.70
N ASP A 32 -12.87 -6.11 3.58
CA ASP A 32 -14.20 -6.72 3.44
C ASP A 32 -14.17 -8.25 3.21
N GLY A 33 -13.22 -8.95 3.83
CA GLY A 33 -13.07 -10.41 3.72
C GLY A 33 -12.32 -10.89 2.47
N GLU A 34 -11.80 -9.96 1.66
CA GLU A 34 -10.94 -10.24 0.53
C GLU A 34 -9.48 -9.89 0.84
N GLN A 35 -8.56 -10.77 0.44
CA GLN A 35 -7.14 -10.57 0.65
C GLN A 35 -6.51 -9.76 -0.50
N TYR A 36 -5.83 -8.70 -0.13
CA TYR A 36 -5.04 -7.87 -1.03
C TYR A 36 -3.58 -7.86 -0.58
N VAL A 37 -2.68 -7.78 -1.54
CA VAL A 37 -1.25 -7.64 -1.32
C VAL A 37 -0.86 -6.20 -1.59
N MET A 38 -0.22 -5.57 -0.61
CA MET A 38 0.40 -4.27 -0.77
C MET A 38 1.70 -4.42 -1.55
N LEU A 39 1.79 -3.87 -2.76
CA LEU A 39 3.01 -3.94 -3.58
C LEU A 39 3.91 -2.74 -3.27
N THR A 40 4.67 -2.82 -2.19
CA THR A 40 5.48 -1.71 -1.67
C THR A 40 6.49 -1.22 -2.71
N GLN A 41 7.10 -2.11 -3.50
CA GLN A 41 8.02 -1.71 -4.58
C GLN A 41 7.36 -0.90 -5.71
N SER A 42 6.03 -0.88 -5.77
CA SER A 42 5.23 -0.12 -6.73
C SER A 42 4.70 1.19 -6.14
N MET A 43 5.21 1.61 -4.98
CA MET A 43 4.91 2.91 -4.40
C MET A 43 5.19 4.04 -5.40
N GLY A 44 4.27 4.99 -5.50
CA GLY A 44 4.36 6.07 -6.48
C GLY A 44 3.48 7.26 -6.15
N VAL A 45 3.57 8.31 -6.98
CA VAL A 45 2.81 9.55 -6.82
C VAL A 45 1.63 9.57 -7.77
N VAL A 46 0.43 9.81 -7.26
CA VAL A 46 -0.81 9.98 -8.04
C VAL A 46 -1.47 11.32 -7.74
N SER A 47 -2.22 11.85 -8.70
CA SER A 47 -3.09 13.00 -8.43
C SER A 47 -4.22 12.60 -7.47
N VAL A 48 -4.58 13.48 -6.54
CA VAL A 48 -5.78 13.32 -5.69
C VAL A 48 -7.04 13.09 -6.53
N LYS A 49 -7.11 13.60 -7.77
CA LYS A 49 -8.25 13.37 -8.69
C LYS A 49 -8.43 11.90 -9.10
N LEU A 50 -7.39 11.07 -9.00
CA LEU A 50 -7.46 9.63 -9.25
C LEU A 50 -7.99 8.86 -8.03
N LEU A 51 -7.90 9.46 -6.83
CA LEU A 51 -8.42 8.87 -5.61
C LEU A 51 -9.92 9.11 -5.53
N LYS A 52 -10.67 8.02 -5.53
CA LYS A 52 -12.14 8.03 -5.42
C LYS A 52 -12.55 7.94 -3.95
N GLN A 53 -13.74 7.43 -3.70
CA GLN A 53 -14.24 7.15 -2.36
C GLN A 53 -13.32 6.17 -1.63
N GLY A 54 -12.93 6.53 -0.40
CA GLY A 54 -12.26 5.60 0.50
C GLY A 54 -13.23 4.51 0.97
N VAL A 55 -12.78 3.25 0.93
CA VAL A 55 -13.56 2.08 1.33
C VAL A 55 -13.21 1.58 2.73
N GLY A 56 -12.11 2.07 3.32
CA GLY A 56 -11.64 1.66 4.63
C GLY A 56 -10.37 2.41 5.04
N SER A 57 -9.74 1.94 6.11
CA SER A 57 -8.49 2.47 6.65
C SER A 57 -7.60 1.31 7.09
N LEU A 58 -6.30 1.40 6.78
CA LEU A 58 -5.26 0.48 7.26
C LEU A 58 -4.39 1.13 8.35
N ALA A 59 -4.91 2.15 9.05
CA ALA A 59 -4.16 2.89 10.05
C ALA A 59 -3.73 2.02 11.25
N ASP A 60 -4.49 0.97 11.56
CA ASP A 60 -4.18 -0.06 12.55
C ASP A 60 -2.98 -0.95 12.15
N ARG A 61 -2.61 -0.94 10.87
CA ARG A 61 -1.49 -1.67 10.28
C ARG A 61 -0.23 -0.80 10.11
N TYR A 62 -0.19 0.38 10.75
CA TYR A 62 0.86 1.38 10.57
C TYR A 62 2.27 0.80 10.67
N ASP A 63 2.55 0.03 11.71
CA ASP A 63 3.89 -0.55 11.95
C ASP A 63 4.31 -1.51 10.81
N GLU A 64 3.37 -2.30 10.29
CA GLU A 64 3.63 -3.22 9.18
C GLU A 64 3.92 -2.46 7.87
N ILE A 65 3.18 -1.37 7.61
CA ILE A 65 3.37 -0.53 6.43
C ILE A 65 4.71 0.18 6.48
N VAL A 66 5.06 0.77 7.63
CA VAL A 66 6.35 1.45 7.83
C VAL A 66 7.50 0.46 7.69
N ALA A 67 7.42 -0.73 8.29
CA ALA A 67 8.46 -1.75 8.17
C ALA A 67 8.69 -2.20 6.71
N ALA A 68 7.62 -2.35 5.93
CA ALA A 68 7.73 -2.69 4.51
C ALA A 68 8.40 -1.56 3.71
N MET A 69 8.06 -0.30 3.98
CA MET A 69 8.69 0.87 3.37
C MET A 69 10.17 0.99 3.75
N ASP A 70 10.52 0.75 5.01
CA ASP A 70 11.90 0.75 5.48
C ASP A 70 12.71 -0.37 4.83
N LEU A 71 12.13 -1.56 4.67
CA LEU A 71 12.77 -2.66 3.95
C LEU A 71 13.05 -2.28 2.48
N LEU A 72 12.12 -1.58 1.82
CA LEU A 72 12.30 -1.10 0.45
C LEU A 72 13.42 -0.07 0.33
N LEU A 73 13.42 0.93 1.22
CA LEU A 73 14.25 2.13 1.11
C LEU A 73 15.64 1.95 1.75
N GLN A 74 15.70 1.25 2.87
CA GLN A 74 16.84 1.20 3.76
C GLN A 74 17.38 -0.23 3.96
N ARG A 75 16.56 -1.26 3.70
CA ARG A 75 16.88 -2.70 3.88
C ARG A 75 17.33 -3.08 5.31
N PHE A 76 16.68 -2.53 6.33
CA PHE A 76 16.79 -3.03 7.71
C PHE A 76 15.79 -4.17 7.97
#